data_AF-A0A2A2F8H3-F1
#
_entry.id   AF-A0A2A2F8H3-F1
#
_cell.length_a   1.000
_cell.length_b   1.000
_cell.length_c   1.000
_cell.angle_alpha   90.00
_cell.angle_beta   90.00
_cell.angle_gamma   90.00
#
_symmetry.space_group_name_H-M   'P 1'
#
loop_
_entity.id
_entity.type
_entity.pdbx_description
1 polymer ?
#
loop_
_entity_poly.entity_id
_entity_poly.type
_entity_poly.pdbx_seq_one_letter_code
_entity_poly.pdbx_strand_id
1 'polypeptide(L)'
;MTRAGQLILVGLLVALALPVTAERANSGAAFDGASYQACGQIASQYITSVQLMEQGLSPTILRDTLPGLSDAGARRIDQLHRALDEDGAAGTYSNIHARFARCARQVHETRGAPEPGTREDLFYRCAGENKIRYEIALAAFAGGTLEEVRGQLSPRHRPVAEALFERYRETDAATVLRGIGTTFKACLRGPATQSDSDNG
;
A
#
# COMPACT_ATOMS: atom_id res chain seq x y z
N MET A 1 70.00 -4.39 42.03
CA MET A 1 68.70 -4.74 42.65
C MET A 1 67.77 -3.57 42.34
N THR A 2 66.69 -3.58 41.56
CA THR A 2 65.78 -4.57 40.94
C THR A 2 65.07 -3.83 39.78
N ARG A 3 65.32 -4.21 38.52
CA ARG A 3 64.37 -4.82 37.54
C ARG A 3 62.89 -4.41 37.60
N ALA A 4 62.45 -3.91 36.44
CA ALA A 4 61.29 -4.34 35.64
C ALA A 4 59.86 -3.95 36.05
N GLY A 5 59.08 -3.51 35.05
CA GLY A 5 57.62 -3.46 35.18
C GLY A 5 56.87 -2.65 34.13
N GLN A 6 57.20 -2.77 32.84
CA GLN A 6 56.26 -2.42 31.76
C GLN A 6 55.07 -3.38 31.82
N LEU A 7 53.86 -2.87 32.12
CA LEU A 7 52.61 -3.64 32.05
C LEU A 7 51.73 -3.11 30.91
N ILE A 8 51.99 -3.73 29.77
CA ILE A 8 51.10 -4.19 28.71
C ILE A 8 49.61 -3.79 28.83
N LEU A 9 49.23 -3.02 27.81
CA LEU A 9 47.92 -2.87 27.17
C LEU A 9 47.13 -4.19 27.10
N VAL A 10 45.97 -4.28 27.75
CA VAL A 10 44.94 -5.28 27.41
C VAL A 10 43.62 -4.55 27.24
N GLY A 11 43.23 -4.39 25.98
CA GLY A 11 41.94 -3.86 25.58
C GLY A 11 40.81 -4.80 25.98
N LEU A 12 39.71 -4.22 26.44
CA LEU A 12 38.42 -4.89 26.58
C LEU A 12 37.38 -4.11 25.75
N LEU A 13 37.46 -4.28 24.43
CA LEU A 13 36.37 -3.97 23.51
C LEU A 13 35.35 -5.10 23.63
N VAL A 14 34.43 -4.99 24.59
CA VAL A 14 33.22 -5.82 24.62
C VAL A 14 32.28 -5.25 23.55
N ALA A 15 32.48 -5.69 22.31
CA ALA A 15 31.47 -5.53 21.27
C ALA A 15 30.26 -6.39 21.67
N LEU A 16 29.19 -5.73 22.11
CA LEU A 16 27.86 -6.31 22.22
C LEU A 16 27.40 -6.71 20.81
N ALA A 17 27.84 -7.90 20.36
CA ALA A 17 27.25 -8.59 19.24
C ALA A 17 25.89 -9.14 19.69
N LEU A 18 24.89 -8.26 19.73
CA LEU A 18 23.50 -8.71 19.72
C LEU A 18 23.28 -9.40 18.36
N PRO A 19 22.89 -10.68 18.32
CA PRO A 19 22.40 -11.25 17.08
C PRO A 19 21.08 -10.53 16.77
N VAL A 20 21.14 -9.55 15.87
CA VAL A 20 19.96 -9.08 15.16
C VAL A 20 19.56 -10.21 14.22
N THR A 21 18.93 -11.24 14.76
CA THR A 21 18.05 -12.11 13.98
C THR A 21 16.83 -11.26 13.67
N ALA A 22 16.95 -10.42 12.65
CA ALA A 22 15.77 -9.95 11.94
C ALA A 22 15.11 -11.20 11.37
N GLU A 23 14.10 -11.71 12.06
CA GLU A 23 13.14 -12.64 11.48
C GLU A 23 12.58 -11.95 10.25
N ARG A 24 13.13 -12.28 9.07
CA ARG A 24 12.39 -12.17 7.82
C ARG A 24 11.21 -13.11 7.97
N ALA A 25 10.13 -12.61 8.58
CA ALA A 25 8.83 -13.23 8.49
C ALA A 25 8.61 -13.50 6.99
N ASN A 26 8.34 -14.77 6.69
CA ASN A 26 8.25 -15.37 5.36
C ASN A 26 7.15 -14.68 4.53
N SER A 27 7.45 -13.47 4.05
CA SER A 27 6.52 -12.55 3.40
C SER A 27 6.40 -12.85 1.90
N GLY A 28 7.31 -13.67 1.36
CA GLY A 28 7.20 -14.23 0.01
C GLY A 28 6.00 -15.18 -0.11
N ALA A 29 5.83 -16.08 0.86
CA ALA A 29 4.77 -17.09 0.83
C ALA A 29 3.33 -16.52 0.82
N ALA A 30 3.13 -15.32 1.40
CA ALA A 30 1.81 -14.71 1.51
C ALA A 30 1.18 -14.32 0.16
N PHE A 31 1.98 -14.22 -0.90
CA PHE A 31 1.55 -13.83 -2.25
C PHE A 31 2.03 -14.81 -3.32
N ASP A 32 2.45 -16.02 -2.94
CA ASP A 32 2.86 -17.05 -3.89
C ASP A 32 1.72 -17.36 -4.87
N GLY A 33 2.04 -17.38 -6.16
CA GLY A 33 1.07 -17.61 -7.23
C GLY A 33 0.18 -16.41 -7.59
N ALA A 34 0.29 -15.27 -6.89
CA ALA A 34 -0.52 -14.08 -7.17
C ALA A 34 -0.24 -13.47 -8.56
N SER A 35 -1.20 -12.68 -9.04
CA SER A 35 -1.11 -11.84 -10.25
C SER A 35 -1.39 -10.38 -9.89
N TYR A 36 -0.98 -9.42 -10.72
CA TYR A 36 -1.35 -8.02 -10.55
C TYR A 36 -2.86 -7.86 -10.53
N GLN A 37 -3.58 -8.61 -11.37
CA GLN A 37 -5.04 -8.64 -11.32
C GLN A 37 -5.59 -9.06 -9.97
N ALA A 38 -5.11 -10.17 -9.40
CA ALA A 38 -5.57 -10.65 -8.11
C ALA A 38 -5.23 -9.63 -7.00
N CYS A 39 -4.00 -9.12 -6.97
CA CYS A 39 -3.57 -8.10 -6.02
C CYS A 39 -4.49 -6.87 -6.08
N GLY A 40 -4.78 -6.37 -7.28
CA GLY A 40 -5.58 -5.17 -7.47
C GLY A 40 -7.06 -5.35 -7.15
N GLN A 41 -7.66 -6.49 -7.52
CA GLN A 41 -9.05 -6.80 -7.18
C GLN A 41 -9.25 -6.90 -5.67
N ILE A 42 -8.35 -7.59 -4.96
CA ILE A 42 -8.39 -7.71 -3.50
C ILE A 42 -8.26 -6.34 -2.84
N ALA A 43 -7.31 -5.52 -3.28
CA ALA A 43 -7.14 -4.17 -2.75
C ALA A 43 -8.37 -3.28 -3.01
N SER A 44 -8.96 -3.35 -4.20
CA SER A 44 -10.19 -2.63 -4.58
C SER A 44 -11.38 -3.05 -3.71
N GLN A 45 -11.52 -4.34 -3.43
CA GLN A 45 -12.54 -4.85 -2.52
C GLN A 45 -12.34 -4.31 -1.11
N TYR A 46 -11.11 -4.34 -0.58
CA TYR A 46 -10.83 -3.83 0.77
C TYR A 46 -11.10 -2.32 0.88
N ILE A 47 -10.64 -1.54 -0.10
CA ILE A 47 -10.94 -0.09 -0.16
C ILE A 47 -12.46 0.13 -0.17
N THR A 48 -13.20 -0.65 -0.95
CA THR A 48 -14.66 -0.51 -1.04
C THR A 48 -15.35 -0.88 0.27
N SER A 49 -14.96 -1.99 0.92
CA SER A 49 -15.51 -2.36 2.23
C SER A 49 -15.27 -1.28 3.28
N VAL A 50 -14.07 -0.69 3.32
CA VAL A 50 -13.75 0.41 4.23
C VAL A 50 -14.60 1.64 3.95
N GLN A 51 -14.73 2.04 2.67
CA GLN A 51 -15.58 3.17 2.28
C GLN A 51 -17.05 2.98 2.66
N LEU A 52 -17.57 1.75 2.56
CA LEU A 52 -18.94 1.44 2.95
C LEU A 52 -19.11 1.49 4.49
N MET A 53 -18.14 1.00 5.26
CA MET A 53 -18.16 1.10 6.72
C MET A 53 -18.10 2.56 7.19
N GLU A 54 -17.28 3.40 6.55
CA GLU A 54 -17.26 4.85 6.81
C GLU A 54 -18.59 5.55 6.48
N GLN A 55 -19.44 4.95 5.64
CA GLN A 55 -20.80 5.42 5.35
C GLN A 55 -21.85 4.88 6.33
N GLY A 56 -21.43 4.16 7.39
CA GLY A 56 -22.31 3.64 8.43
C GLY A 56 -22.85 2.23 8.19
N LEU A 57 -22.37 1.52 7.16
CA LEU A 57 -22.73 0.11 6.96
C LEU A 57 -21.99 -0.77 7.96
N SER A 58 -22.74 -1.50 8.78
CA SER A 58 -22.14 -2.40 9.77
C SER A 58 -21.43 -3.59 9.10
N PRO A 59 -20.42 -4.20 9.75
CA PRO A 59 -19.77 -5.40 9.25
C PRO A 59 -20.74 -6.55 9.00
N THR A 60 -21.77 -6.68 9.84
CA THR A 60 -22.84 -7.67 9.66
C THR A 60 -23.61 -7.42 8.38
N ILE A 61 -24.07 -6.19 8.14
CA ILE A 61 -24.77 -5.84 6.89
C ILE A 61 -23.87 -6.13 5.68
N LEU A 62 -22.59 -5.77 5.73
CA LEU A 62 -21.68 -6.05 4.63
C LEU A 62 -21.48 -7.55 4.39
N ARG A 63 -21.42 -8.37 5.44
CA ARG A 63 -21.32 -9.83 5.30
C ARG A 63 -22.56 -10.44 4.65
N ASP A 64 -23.73 -9.94 5.02
CA ASP A 64 -25.01 -10.49 4.57
C ASP A 64 -25.41 -10.01 3.17
N THR A 65 -24.93 -8.84 2.74
CA THR A 65 -25.38 -8.18 1.50
C THR A 65 -24.37 -8.23 0.36
N LEU A 66 -23.07 -8.45 0.64
CA LEU A 66 -22.06 -8.52 -0.42
C LEU A 66 -22.18 -9.86 -1.16
N PRO A 67 -22.54 -9.85 -2.47
CA PRO A 67 -22.76 -11.08 -3.21
C PRO A 67 -21.46 -11.85 -3.41
N GLY A 68 -21.53 -13.18 -3.28
CA GLY A 68 -20.39 -14.07 -3.51
C GLY A 68 -19.28 -13.97 -2.45
N LEU A 69 -19.59 -13.45 -1.26
CA LEU A 69 -18.64 -13.37 -0.16
C LEU A 69 -18.33 -14.77 0.39
N SER A 70 -17.07 -15.19 0.30
CA SER A 70 -16.61 -16.43 0.94
C SER A 70 -16.37 -16.25 2.44
N ASP A 71 -16.22 -17.34 3.20
CA ASP A 71 -15.86 -17.28 4.63
C ASP A 71 -14.56 -16.49 4.87
N ALA A 72 -13.60 -16.61 3.95
CA ALA A 72 -12.36 -15.84 4.01
C ALA A 72 -12.62 -14.34 3.78
N GLY A 73 -13.54 -14.01 2.87
CA GLY A 73 -14.03 -12.65 2.64
C GLY A 73 -14.74 -12.08 3.88
N ALA A 74 -15.63 -12.86 4.51
CA ALA A 74 -16.33 -12.46 5.73
C ALA A 74 -15.37 -12.16 6.89
N ARG A 75 -14.43 -13.08 7.16
CA ARG A 75 -13.35 -12.83 8.15
C ARG A 75 -12.54 -11.58 7.83
N ARG A 76 -12.39 -11.27 6.54
CA ARG A 76 -11.64 -10.09 6.12
C ARG A 76 -12.39 -8.79 6.35
N ILE A 77 -13.72 -8.78 6.20
CA ILE A 77 -14.56 -7.65 6.61
C ILE A 77 -14.38 -7.38 8.10
N ASP A 78 -14.45 -8.42 8.94
CA ASP A 78 -14.26 -8.28 10.40
C ASP A 78 -12.85 -7.76 10.76
N GLN A 79 -11.83 -8.16 10.01
CA GLN A 79 -10.47 -7.62 10.17
C GLN A 79 -10.36 -6.14 9.76
N LEU A 80 -11.01 -5.74 8.66
CA LEU A 80 -10.99 -4.36 8.20
C LEU A 80 -11.77 -3.45 9.16
N HIS A 81 -12.87 -3.94 9.73
CA HIS A 81 -13.61 -3.21 10.75
C HIS A 81 -12.76 -2.98 12.01
N ARG A 82 -12.11 -4.03 12.52
CA ARG A 82 -11.19 -3.88 13.65
C ARG A 82 -10.05 -2.92 13.37
N ALA A 83 -9.45 -2.98 12.17
CA ALA A 83 -8.43 -2.02 11.78
C ALA A 83 -8.97 -0.58 11.73
N LEU A 84 -10.22 -0.38 11.31
CA LEU A 84 -10.86 0.94 11.37
C LEU A 84 -11.03 1.44 12.80
N ASP A 85 -11.43 0.57 13.72
CA ASP A 85 -11.63 0.92 15.14
C ASP A 85 -10.29 1.17 15.86
N GLU A 86 -9.26 0.37 15.55
CA GLU A 86 -7.95 0.40 16.21
C GLU A 86 -6.99 1.44 15.61
N ASP A 87 -6.86 1.49 14.27
CA ASP A 87 -5.88 2.31 13.56
C ASP A 87 -6.50 3.58 12.94
N GLY A 88 -7.83 3.70 12.96
CA GLY A 88 -8.56 4.74 12.24
C GLY A 88 -8.52 4.57 10.70
N ALA A 89 -9.20 5.48 10.01
CA ALA A 89 -9.29 5.45 8.55
C ALA A 89 -7.92 5.60 7.85
N ALA A 90 -7.09 6.56 8.30
CA ALA A 90 -5.76 6.78 7.71
C ALA A 90 -4.88 5.54 7.84
N GLY A 91 -4.81 4.93 9.03
CA GLY A 91 -4.03 3.71 9.26
C GLY A 91 -4.55 2.55 8.43
N THR A 92 -5.87 2.35 8.39
CA THR A 92 -6.50 1.30 7.59
C THR A 92 -6.20 1.43 6.10
N TYR A 93 -6.41 2.60 5.49
CA TYR A 93 -6.11 2.80 4.07
C TYR A 93 -4.61 2.65 3.79
N SER A 94 -3.75 3.20 4.66
CA SER A 94 -2.29 3.06 4.53
C SER A 94 -1.89 1.58 4.51
N ASN A 95 -2.44 0.77 5.42
CA ASN A 95 -2.21 -0.67 5.48
C ASN A 95 -2.67 -1.40 4.21
N ILE A 96 -3.82 -1.01 3.63
CA ILE A 96 -4.30 -1.58 2.37
C ILE A 96 -3.35 -1.24 1.21
N HIS A 97 -2.96 0.03 1.06
CA HIS A 97 -2.04 0.46 -0.01
C HIS A 97 -0.66 -0.18 0.13
N ALA A 98 -0.11 -0.25 1.35
CA ALA A 98 1.16 -0.90 1.61
C ALA A 98 1.12 -2.40 1.31
N ARG A 99 0.03 -3.09 1.69
CA ARG A 99 -0.15 -4.51 1.37
C ARG A 99 -0.27 -4.74 -0.13
N PHE A 100 -1.01 -3.89 -0.84
CA PHE A 100 -1.11 -3.94 -2.29
C PHE A 100 0.25 -3.74 -2.97
N ALA A 101 1.02 -2.73 -2.55
CA ALA A 101 2.35 -2.47 -3.08
C ALA A 101 3.30 -3.66 -2.88
N ARG A 102 3.25 -4.32 -1.71
CA ARG A 102 4.02 -5.56 -1.45
C ARG A 102 3.60 -6.72 -2.36
N CYS A 103 2.29 -6.93 -2.54
CA CYS A 103 1.76 -7.96 -3.45
C CYS A 103 2.24 -7.73 -4.89
N ALA A 104 2.04 -6.51 -5.42
CA ALA A 104 2.46 -6.15 -6.77
C ALA A 104 3.98 -6.26 -6.96
N ARG A 105 4.77 -5.88 -5.94
CA ARG A 105 6.23 -6.05 -5.96
C ARG A 105 6.62 -7.54 -6.05
N GLN A 106 6.01 -8.41 -5.25
CA GLN A 106 6.28 -9.85 -5.30
C GLN A 106 5.95 -10.44 -6.68
N VAL A 107 4.82 -10.04 -7.26
CA VAL A 107 4.44 -10.45 -8.62
C VAL A 107 5.49 -9.98 -9.63
N HIS A 108 5.96 -8.75 -9.52
CA HIS A 108 7.02 -8.22 -10.39
C HIS A 108 8.33 -9.00 -10.26
N GLU A 109 8.77 -9.28 -9.03
CA GLU A 109 10.00 -10.03 -8.77
C GLU A 109 9.91 -11.47 -9.29
N THR A 110 8.71 -12.05 -9.32
CA THR A 110 8.50 -13.44 -9.76
C THR A 110 8.23 -13.56 -11.27
N ARG A 111 7.49 -12.63 -11.87
CA ARG A 111 6.94 -12.74 -13.23
C ARG A 111 7.33 -11.57 -14.16
N GLY A 112 7.94 -10.52 -13.63
CA GLY A 112 8.30 -9.33 -14.39
C GLY A 112 7.10 -8.46 -14.78
N ALA A 113 7.27 -7.73 -15.88
CA ALA A 113 6.20 -6.97 -16.51
C ALA A 113 5.41 -7.87 -17.48
N PRO A 114 4.07 -7.81 -17.48
CA PRO A 114 3.24 -8.56 -18.43
C PRO A 114 3.34 -7.99 -19.84
N GLU A 115 2.87 -8.76 -20.82
CA GLU A 115 2.79 -8.32 -22.22
C GLU A 115 1.86 -7.08 -22.36
N PRO A 116 2.31 -6.02 -23.06
CA PRO A 116 1.52 -4.81 -23.28
C PRO A 116 0.16 -5.08 -23.92
N GLY A 117 -0.88 -4.37 -23.48
CA GLY A 117 -2.24 -4.48 -24.01
C GLY A 117 -3.06 -5.61 -23.41
N THR A 118 -2.44 -6.52 -22.65
CA THR A 118 -3.19 -7.54 -21.90
C THR A 118 -3.96 -6.92 -20.74
N ARG A 119 -4.96 -7.65 -20.24
CA ARG A 119 -5.65 -7.27 -19.00
C ARG A 119 -4.67 -7.16 -17.84
N GLU A 120 -3.71 -8.07 -17.74
CA GLU A 120 -2.70 -8.05 -16.67
C GLU A 120 -1.82 -6.78 -16.74
N ASP A 121 -1.48 -6.31 -17.95
CA ASP A 121 -0.77 -5.04 -18.17
C ASP A 121 -1.53 -3.80 -17.68
N LEU A 122 -2.87 -3.78 -17.81
CA LEU A 122 -3.67 -2.74 -17.15
C LEU A 122 -3.45 -2.72 -15.63
N PHE A 123 -3.55 -3.89 -14.98
CA PHE A 123 -3.36 -3.99 -13.52
C PHE A 123 -1.92 -3.67 -13.10
N TYR A 124 -0.93 -4.08 -13.88
CA TYR A 124 0.47 -3.72 -13.68
C TYR A 124 0.70 -2.20 -13.70
N ARG A 125 0.19 -1.51 -14.74
CA ARG A 125 0.30 -0.05 -14.82
C ARG A 125 -0.42 0.65 -13.66
N CYS A 126 -1.63 0.22 -13.34
CA CYS A 126 -2.39 0.78 -12.22
C CYS A 126 -1.68 0.54 -10.87
N ALA A 127 -0.96 -0.57 -10.71
CA ALA A 127 -0.14 -0.81 -9.53
C ALA A 127 1.00 0.20 -9.40
N GLY A 128 1.73 0.47 -10.49
CA GLY A 128 2.79 1.47 -10.51
C GLY A 128 2.27 2.88 -10.21
N GLU A 129 1.17 3.27 -10.86
CA GLU A 129 0.51 4.56 -10.66
C GLU A 129 0.00 4.75 -9.22
N ASN A 130 -0.58 3.71 -8.62
CA ASN A 130 -1.00 3.75 -7.22
C ASN A 130 0.18 3.83 -6.26
N LYS A 131 1.25 3.06 -6.50
CA LYS A 131 2.46 3.09 -5.68
C LYS A 131 3.03 4.51 -5.60
N ILE A 132 3.18 5.18 -6.74
CA ILE A 132 3.74 6.52 -6.80
C ILE A 132 2.86 7.52 -6.04
N ARG A 133 1.54 7.48 -6.20
CA ARG A 133 0.61 8.33 -5.44
C ARG A 133 0.72 8.10 -3.94
N TYR A 134 0.82 6.85 -3.52
CA TYR A 134 0.96 6.49 -2.11
C TYR A 134 2.29 6.98 -1.53
N GLU A 135 3.40 6.79 -2.23
CA GLU A 135 4.72 7.28 -1.79
C GLU A 135 4.79 8.81 -1.70
N ILE A 136 4.17 9.53 -2.65
CA ILE A 136 4.03 10.99 -2.58
C ILE A 136 3.24 11.41 -1.34
N ALA A 137 2.11 10.76 -1.07
CA ALA A 137 1.29 11.07 0.09
C ALA A 137 2.04 10.79 1.41
N LEU A 138 2.75 9.67 1.51
CA LEU A 138 3.59 9.36 2.67
C LEU A 138 4.67 10.41 2.91
N ALA A 139 5.32 10.90 1.85
CA ALA A 139 6.31 11.96 1.97
C ALA A 139 5.69 13.27 2.52
N ALA A 140 4.49 13.63 2.06
CA ALA A 140 3.75 14.78 2.59
C ALA A 140 3.41 14.60 4.08
N PHE A 141 2.94 13.41 4.47
CA PHE A 141 2.57 13.11 5.87
C PHE A 141 3.78 13.11 6.80
N ALA A 142 4.94 12.72 6.29
CA ALA A 142 6.21 12.74 7.01
C ALA A 142 6.84 14.14 7.13
N GLY A 143 6.18 15.19 6.63
CA GLY A 143 6.65 16.57 6.70
C GLY A 143 7.63 16.98 5.60
N GLY A 144 7.78 16.16 4.54
CA GLY A 144 8.53 16.56 3.35
C GLY A 144 7.85 17.73 2.64
N THR A 145 8.62 18.56 1.95
CA THR A 145 8.11 19.70 1.18
C THR A 145 7.72 19.30 -0.24
N LEU A 146 6.84 20.09 -0.87
CA LEU A 146 6.42 19.85 -2.24
C LEU A 146 7.62 19.93 -3.21
N GLU A 147 8.51 20.88 -2.99
CA GLU A 147 9.70 21.11 -3.80
C GLU A 147 10.65 19.90 -3.76
N GLU A 148 10.92 19.37 -2.57
CA GLU A 148 11.76 18.17 -2.38
C GLU A 148 11.18 16.94 -3.07
N VAL A 149 9.86 16.73 -2.96
CA VAL A 149 9.19 15.61 -3.60
C VAL A 149 9.18 15.79 -5.12
N ARG A 150 8.82 16.98 -5.62
CA ARG A 150 8.79 17.28 -7.07
C ARG A 150 10.15 17.10 -7.74
N GLY A 151 11.24 17.42 -7.04
CA GLY A 151 12.61 17.25 -7.52
C GLY A 151 12.98 15.79 -7.82
N GLN A 152 12.34 14.83 -7.16
CA GLN A 152 12.59 13.39 -7.32
C GLN A 152 11.66 12.71 -8.33
N LEU A 153 10.60 13.41 -8.77
CA LEU A 153 9.58 12.85 -9.65
C LEU A 153 9.86 13.14 -11.13
N SER A 154 9.59 12.15 -11.98
CA SER A 154 9.49 12.35 -13.43
C SER A 154 8.43 13.43 -13.75
N PRO A 155 8.59 14.24 -14.81
CA PRO A 155 7.68 15.35 -15.13
C PRO A 155 6.19 14.99 -15.10
N ARG A 156 5.81 13.81 -15.59
CA ARG A 156 4.41 13.34 -15.60
C ARG A 156 3.73 13.22 -14.22
N HIS A 157 4.49 13.06 -13.14
CA HIS A 157 3.95 12.89 -11.78
C HIS A 157 4.01 14.17 -10.93
N ARG A 158 4.65 15.24 -11.42
CA ARG A 158 4.74 16.50 -10.68
C ARG A 158 3.36 17.13 -10.41
N PRO A 159 2.41 17.15 -11.36
CA PRO A 159 1.06 17.64 -11.09
C PRO A 159 0.31 16.79 -10.05
N VAL A 160 0.60 15.49 -9.98
CA VAL A 160 0.02 14.60 -8.97
C VAL A 160 0.53 14.95 -7.58
N ALA A 161 1.82 15.29 -7.45
CA ALA A 161 2.37 15.77 -6.18
C ALA A 161 1.75 17.10 -5.75
N GLU A 162 1.61 18.05 -6.66
CA GLU A 162 0.93 19.33 -6.38
C GLU A 162 -0.47 19.10 -5.82
N ALA A 163 -1.29 18.30 -6.51
CA ALA A 163 -2.66 18.01 -6.10
C ALA A 163 -2.74 17.26 -4.75
N LEU A 164 -1.85 16.29 -4.50
CA LEU A 164 -1.87 15.54 -3.24
C LEU A 164 -1.41 16.40 -2.05
N PHE A 165 -0.40 17.25 -2.24
CA PHE A 165 0.05 18.19 -1.21
C PHE A 165 -1.01 19.25 -0.90
N GLU A 166 -1.63 19.83 -1.93
CA GLU A 166 -2.74 20.76 -1.77
C GLU A 166 -3.88 20.11 -0.99
N ARG A 167 -4.32 18.93 -1.43
CA ARG A 167 -5.38 18.19 -0.75
C ARG A 167 -5.05 17.89 0.70
N TYR A 168 -3.80 17.53 1.01
CA TYR A 168 -3.39 17.26 2.38
C TYR A 168 -3.45 18.52 3.26
N ARG A 169 -3.02 19.68 2.75
CA ARG A 169 -3.12 20.96 3.48
C ARG A 169 -4.56 21.37 3.79
N GLU A 170 -5.47 21.04 2.89
CA GLU A 170 -6.90 21.40 3.01
C GLU A 170 -7.72 20.40 3.82
N THR A 171 -7.21 19.17 3.99
CA THR A 171 -7.96 18.06 4.59
C THR A 171 -7.11 17.28 5.58
N ASP A 172 -7.10 15.95 5.50
CA ASP A 172 -6.38 15.05 6.37
C ASP A 172 -5.81 13.85 5.60
N ALA A 173 -4.95 13.08 6.26
CA ALA A 173 -4.31 11.90 5.66
C ALA A 173 -5.33 10.84 5.23
N ALA A 174 -6.41 10.65 6.00
CA ALA A 174 -7.46 9.69 5.70
C ALA A 174 -8.16 10.02 4.36
N THR A 175 -8.49 11.30 4.16
CA THR A 175 -9.13 11.81 2.96
C THR A 175 -8.25 11.66 1.73
N VAL A 176 -6.95 11.98 1.87
CA VAL A 176 -5.97 11.81 0.80
C VAL A 176 -5.85 10.33 0.41
N LEU A 177 -5.67 9.43 1.38
CA LEU A 177 -5.52 7.99 1.13
C LEU A 177 -6.80 7.38 0.54
N ARG A 178 -7.98 7.75 1.05
CA ARG A 178 -9.27 7.37 0.46
C ARG A 178 -9.39 7.82 -0.99
N GLY A 179 -8.93 9.03 -1.31
CA GLY A 179 -8.90 9.58 -2.67
C GLY A 179 -7.96 8.80 -3.61
N ILE A 180 -6.79 8.40 -3.12
CA ILE A 180 -5.88 7.50 -3.85
C ILE A 180 -6.58 6.16 -4.12
N GLY A 181 -7.26 5.59 -3.13
CA GLY A 181 -8.06 4.37 -3.29
C GLY A 181 -9.14 4.50 -4.36
N THR A 182 -9.88 5.61 -4.39
CA THR A 182 -10.89 5.86 -5.44
C THR A 182 -10.26 5.96 -6.83
N THR A 183 -9.15 6.68 -6.95
CA THR A 183 -8.41 6.82 -8.22
C THR A 183 -7.88 5.47 -8.70
N PHE A 184 -7.36 4.66 -7.78
CA PHE A 184 -6.90 3.31 -8.07
C PHE A 184 -8.03 2.42 -8.60
N LYS A 185 -9.19 2.41 -7.92
CA LYS A 185 -10.37 1.66 -8.39
C LYS A 185 -10.82 2.10 -9.78
N ALA A 186 -10.78 3.41 -10.08
CA ALA A 186 -11.09 3.92 -11.41
C ALA A 186 -10.08 3.42 -12.46
N CYS A 187 -8.78 3.43 -12.14
CA CYS A 187 -7.74 2.90 -13.03
C CYS A 187 -8.00 1.42 -13.39
N LEU A 188 -8.36 0.59 -12.41
CA LEU A 188 -8.61 -0.84 -12.62
C LEU A 188 -9.77 -1.15 -13.55
N ARG A 189 -10.74 -0.24 -13.69
CA ARG A 189 -11.87 -0.41 -14.63
C ARG A 189 -11.42 -0.22 -16.09
N GLY A 190 -10.29 0.45 -16.32
CA GLY A 190 -9.85 0.85 -17.65
C GLY A 190 -10.69 1.99 -18.23
N PRO A 191 -10.39 2.43 -19.46
CA PRO A 191 -11.23 3.39 -20.17
C PRO A 191 -12.62 2.79 -20.41
N ALA A 192 -13.66 3.61 -20.27
CA ALA A 192 -15.02 3.19 -20.62
C ALA A 192 -15.05 2.77 -22.10
N THR A 193 -15.40 1.52 -22.37
CA THR A 193 -15.68 1.07 -23.73
C THR A 193 -17.07 1.61 -24.11
N GLN A 194 -17.20 2.16 -25.31
CA GLN A 194 -18.42 2.80 -25.83
C GLN A 194 -19.70 1.92 -25.83
N SER A 195 -19.61 0.62 -25.49
CA SER A 195 -20.73 -0.33 -25.51
C SER A 195 -21.75 -0.17 -24.39
N ASP A 196 -21.49 0.65 -23.38
CA ASP A 196 -22.44 0.86 -22.25
C ASP A 196 -23.51 1.93 -22.56
N SER A 197 -23.50 2.49 -23.78
CA SER A 197 -24.39 3.58 -24.22
C SER A 197 -25.69 3.11 -24.88
N ASP A 198 -25.80 1.84 -25.27
CA ASP A 198 -26.86 1.36 -26.18
C ASP A 198 -27.99 0.57 -25.49
N ASN A 199 -28.09 0.62 -24.15
CA ASN A 199 -29.20 0.00 -23.40
C ASN A 199 -29.88 0.98 -22.44
N GLY A 200 -30.14 2.20 -22.90
CA GLY A 200 -30.98 3.20 -22.22
C GLY A 200 -32.34 3.36 -22.88
#